data_AF-A0A0K8U975-F1
#
_entry.id   AF-A0A0K8U975-F1
#
_cell.length_a   1.000
_cell.length_b   1.000
_cell.length_c   1.000
_cell.angle_alpha   90.00
_cell.angle_beta   90.00
_cell.angle_gamma   90.00
#
_symmetry.space_group_name_H-M   'P 1'
#
loop_
_entity.id
_entity.type
_entity.pdbx_description
1 polymer ?
#
loop_
_entity_poly.entity_id
_entity_poly.type
_entity_poly.pdbx_seq_one_letter_code
_entity_poly.pdbx_strand_id
1 'polypeptide(L)'
;MNLFRRAELNRSEIQILIDYLLNKQQDTPATHSEWSDDICQKLKRQLEEKEKALAEEQEASIGIQAKLRDLRTEINAERAQLNATVKNYVEAINSKDQQIALLTQDMQALNDKFAQERKQFQAKLLIEKQNGSQDLFAQLQRLQCESTHKDKCINDLTCLVNACNQANEELKQQISLLEQQREELEQISNNRIVELEKSKTLEIENAERQLEVHNLQNAHESIKADLTQVRQDLEARNTALADKQNQVESLQTKINELLQQLAGINNHAAEQSKEQSGLQATYDVLKLQLAEKEQQLAEFNTKHASLLKQLSSLEAQTQLNAQTHNDLRKLVQSLQQDIGSKHQQLQQMEQTVDKLTLREKELLQQLQEQKEKNDDLRKKNWKLVEALQSCETTARQSKASKSANASLVQQQQLFAASQKQSSATANSPTVSANDEKHVREIFQRLYPEAVKACASTALSVSFEQWVEQVLASQLKLAAVNKAGNSSSNKSTQSNTNSSSSNHTSSSHTNNNSHNDNLINSNNRISSNSSGDGGNSGNGNDVDAVELRLQNTQLRAKVDELTKLVKKTSNTLSALEGHALQEHEKWQSILLAKDEEISRLQHSNGAQDI
;
A
#
# COMPACT_ATOMS: atom_id res chain seq x y z
N MET A 1 -250.82 80.33 -52.11
CA MET A 1 -252.28 80.45 -52.37
C MET A 1 -252.52 81.69 -53.21
N ASN A 2 -253.38 81.61 -54.22
CA ASN A 2 -253.81 82.79 -54.97
C ASN A 2 -254.77 83.63 -54.12
N LEU A 3 -254.62 84.95 -54.13
CA LEU A 3 -255.68 85.89 -53.75
C LEU A 3 -255.46 87.26 -54.41
N PHE A 4 -255.61 87.27 -55.75
CA PHE A 4 -255.84 88.50 -56.48
C PHE A 4 -257.09 89.20 -55.90
N ARG A 5 -256.91 90.36 -55.28
CA ARG A 5 -257.95 91.40 -55.26
C ARG A 5 -257.35 92.70 -55.77
N ARG A 6 -258.06 93.30 -56.71
CA ARG A 6 -257.71 94.50 -57.46
C ARG A 6 -257.73 95.71 -56.51
N ALA A 7 -256.59 96.01 -55.90
CA ALA A 7 -256.36 97.27 -55.23
C ALA A 7 -256.09 98.34 -56.30
N GLU A 8 -257.11 99.12 -56.64
CA GLU A 8 -256.96 100.31 -57.46
C GLU A 8 -256.31 101.39 -56.59
N LEU A 9 -254.98 101.47 -56.64
CA LEU A 9 -254.21 102.43 -55.86
C LEU A 9 -254.77 103.83 -56.08
N ASN A 10 -255.26 104.45 -55.00
CA ASN A 10 -255.81 105.78 -55.03
C ASN A 10 -254.69 106.79 -55.36
N ARG A 11 -255.05 107.98 -55.85
CA ARG A 11 -254.06 109.02 -56.23
C ARG A 11 -253.13 109.37 -55.06
N SER A 12 -253.61 109.28 -53.82
CA SER A 12 -252.80 109.41 -52.60
C SER A 12 -251.79 108.28 -52.42
N GLU A 13 -252.13 107.03 -52.76
CA GLU A 13 -251.24 105.88 -52.62
C GLU A 13 -250.20 105.83 -53.74
N ILE A 14 -250.57 106.28 -54.96
CA ILE A 14 -249.62 106.53 -56.04
C ILE A 14 -248.64 107.64 -55.63
N GLN A 15 -249.12 108.72 -55.00
CA GLN A 15 -248.24 109.77 -54.47
C GLN A 15 -247.33 109.23 -53.36
N ILE A 16 -247.86 108.49 -52.39
CA ILE A 16 -247.04 107.85 -51.33
C ILE A 16 -245.99 106.91 -51.91
N LEU A 17 -246.31 106.16 -52.98
CA LEU A 17 -245.34 105.29 -53.66
C LEU A 17 -244.28 106.09 -54.43
N ILE A 18 -244.67 107.19 -55.08
CA ILE A 18 -243.74 108.15 -55.72
C ILE A 18 -242.81 108.77 -54.67
N ASP A 19 -243.36 109.26 -53.57
CA ASP A 19 -242.60 109.88 -52.48
C ASP A 19 -241.66 108.85 -51.81
N TYR A 20 -242.12 107.62 -51.60
CA TYR A 20 -241.30 106.53 -51.07
C TYR A 20 -240.14 106.15 -52.02
N LEU A 21 -240.39 106.12 -53.33
CA LEU A 21 -239.36 105.82 -54.33
C LEU A 21 -238.38 106.99 -54.53
N LEU A 22 -238.84 108.23 -54.49
CA LEU A 22 -238.00 109.44 -54.52
C LEU A 22 -237.12 109.54 -53.27
N ASN A 23 -237.70 109.35 -52.08
CA ASN A 23 -236.95 109.36 -50.83
C ASN A 23 -235.87 108.25 -50.83
N LYS A 24 -236.23 107.05 -51.32
CA LYS A 24 -235.28 105.94 -51.48
C LYS A 24 -234.21 106.16 -52.58
N GLN A 25 -234.42 107.08 -53.53
CA GLN A 25 -233.40 107.49 -54.49
C GLN A 25 -232.51 108.64 -53.96
N GLN A 26 -233.01 109.51 -53.08
CA GLN A 26 -232.21 110.57 -52.47
C GLN A 26 -231.21 110.03 -51.43
N ASP A 27 -231.56 108.96 -50.71
CA ASP A 27 -230.63 108.25 -49.81
C ASP A 27 -229.58 107.37 -50.54
N THR A 28 -229.52 107.40 -51.87
CA THR A 28 -228.39 106.86 -52.66
C THR A 28 -227.51 108.00 -53.21
N PRO A 29 -226.50 108.49 -52.44
CA PRO A 29 -225.66 109.61 -52.86
C PRO A 29 -224.79 109.28 -54.08
N ALA A 30 -224.88 110.11 -55.11
CA ALA A 30 -224.27 109.87 -56.42
C ALA A 30 -222.81 110.39 -56.51
N THR A 31 -221.86 109.67 -55.90
CA THR A 31 -220.41 110.02 -55.92
C THR A 31 -219.47 108.83 -56.24
N HIS A 32 -219.88 107.94 -57.14
CA HIS A 32 -219.01 106.86 -57.65
C HIS A 32 -218.07 107.30 -58.79
N SER A 33 -217.03 108.09 -58.48
CA SER A 33 -215.96 108.39 -59.46
C SER A 33 -214.53 108.48 -58.90
N GLU A 34 -214.34 108.68 -57.60
CA GLU A 34 -213.00 108.96 -57.02
C GLU A 34 -212.34 107.74 -56.34
N TRP A 35 -213.05 106.62 -56.19
CA TRP A 35 -212.59 105.44 -55.43
C TRP A 35 -211.76 104.43 -56.24
N SER A 36 -211.58 104.61 -57.54
CA SER A 36 -210.93 103.59 -58.40
C SER A 36 -209.40 103.56 -58.27
N ASP A 37 -208.74 104.71 -58.41
CA ASP A 37 -207.29 104.76 -58.65
C ASP A 37 -206.46 104.57 -57.36
N ASP A 38 -206.86 105.20 -56.26
CA ASP A 38 -206.17 105.10 -54.97
C ASP A 38 -206.10 103.66 -54.43
N ILE A 39 -207.19 102.90 -54.57
CA ILE A 39 -207.23 101.48 -54.20
C ILE A 39 -206.32 100.65 -55.13
N CYS A 40 -206.32 100.92 -56.43
CA CYS A 40 -205.46 100.23 -57.39
C CYS A 40 -203.97 100.53 -57.16
N GLN A 41 -203.61 101.77 -56.82
CA GLN A 41 -202.23 102.13 -56.47
C GLN A 41 -201.79 101.48 -55.15
N LYS A 42 -202.66 101.45 -54.13
CA LYS A 42 -202.38 100.76 -52.85
C LYS A 42 -202.14 99.26 -53.04
N LEU A 43 -202.96 98.58 -53.85
CA LEU A 43 -202.76 97.16 -54.16
C LEU A 43 -201.47 96.89 -54.94
N LYS A 44 -201.12 97.75 -55.92
CA LYS A 44 -199.82 97.66 -56.62
C LYS A 44 -198.64 97.86 -55.67
N ARG A 45 -198.70 98.86 -54.78
CA ARG A 45 -197.63 99.11 -53.80
C ARG A 45 -197.51 97.98 -52.78
N GLN A 46 -198.62 97.37 -52.36
CA GLN A 46 -198.60 96.18 -51.51
C GLN A 46 -198.03 94.95 -52.23
N LEU A 47 -198.29 94.79 -53.53
CA LEU A 47 -197.68 93.73 -54.34
C LEU A 47 -196.16 93.96 -54.44
N GLU A 48 -195.73 95.17 -54.78
CA GLU A 48 -194.31 95.55 -54.86
C GLU A 48 -193.58 95.41 -53.52
N GLU A 49 -194.21 95.82 -52.41
CA GLU A 49 -193.70 95.57 -51.04
C GLU A 49 -193.58 94.08 -50.72
N LYS A 50 -194.51 93.24 -51.22
CA LYS A 50 -194.49 91.78 -51.01
C LYS A 50 -193.48 91.06 -51.90
N GLU A 51 -193.33 91.49 -53.15
CA GLU A 51 -192.31 90.99 -54.08
C GLU A 51 -190.91 91.37 -53.58
N LYS A 52 -190.74 92.59 -53.07
CA LYS A 52 -189.50 93.04 -52.40
C LYS A 52 -189.20 92.24 -51.13
N ALA A 53 -190.19 92.05 -50.25
CA ALA A 53 -190.01 91.23 -49.05
C ALA A 53 -189.70 89.75 -49.37
N LEU A 54 -190.31 89.18 -50.42
CA LEU A 54 -190.02 87.83 -50.90
C LEU A 54 -188.61 87.75 -51.51
N ALA A 55 -188.16 88.77 -52.23
CA ALA A 55 -186.80 88.85 -52.75
C ALA A 55 -185.76 88.95 -51.60
N GLU A 56 -186.03 89.76 -50.58
CA GLU A 56 -185.20 89.87 -49.38
C GLU A 56 -185.17 88.54 -48.59
N GLU A 57 -186.29 87.82 -48.49
CA GLU A 57 -186.33 86.47 -47.89
C GLU A 57 -185.57 85.43 -48.73
N GLN A 58 -185.66 85.50 -50.06
CA GLN A 58 -184.88 84.64 -50.95
C GLN A 58 -183.37 84.93 -50.87
N GLU A 59 -182.96 86.20 -50.83
CA GLU A 59 -181.56 86.59 -50.64
C GLU A 59 -181.04 86.16 -49.26
N ALA A 60 -181.83 86.37 -48.20
CA ALA A 60 -181.50 85.88 -46.85
C ALA A 60 -181.38 84.35 -46.80
N SER A 61 -182.27 83.61 -47.46
CA SER A 61 -182.22 82.16 -47.59
C SER A 61 -180.98 81.70 -48.35
N ILE A 62 -180.63 82.35 -49.46
CA ILE A 62 -179.40 82.10 -50.22
C ILE A 62 -178.16 82.38 -49.35
N GLY A 63 -178.15 83.48 -48.59
CA GLY A 63 -177.07 83.84 -47.66
C GLY A 63 -176.91 82.86 -46.49
N ILE A 64 -178.01 82.31 -45.96
CA ILE A 64 -177.99 81.24 -44.96
C ILE A 64 -177.48 79.94 -45.57
N GLN A 65 -177.91 79.59 -46.78
CA GLN A 65 -177.45 78.39 -47.50
C GLN A 65 -175.97 78.49 -47.91
N ALA A 66 -175.47 79.68 -48.22
CA ALA A 66 -174.05 79.96 -48.42
C ALA A 66 -173.27 79.70 -47.12
N LYS A 67 -173.60 80.40 -46.04
CA LYS A 67 -172.96 80.19 -44.71
C LYS A 67 -173.02 78.74 -44.23
N LEU A 68 -174.12 78.02 -44.48
CA LEU A 68 -174.25 76.61 -44.16
C LEU A 68 -173.35 75.71 -45.02
N ARG A 69 -173.11 76.07 -46.29
CA ARG A 69 -172.12 75.40 -47.15
C ARG A 69 -170.70 75.68 -46.66
N ASP A 70 -170.40 76.93 -46.34
CA ASP A 70 -169.08 77.39 -45.93
C ASP A 70 -168.66 76.74 -44.60
N LEU A 71 -169.53 76.77 -43.58
CA LEU A 71 -169.34 76.06 -42.31
C LEU A 71 -169.21 74.54 -42.49
N ARG A 72 -169.92 73.94 -43.46
CA ARG A 72 -169.74 72.51 -43.80
C ARG A 72 -168.39 72.25 -44.46
N THR A 73 -167.86 73.15 -45.28
CA THR A 73 -166.51 73.00 -45.84
C THR A 73 -165.43 73.22 -44.79
N GLU A 74 -165.62 74.19 -43.88
CA GLU A 74 -164.72 74.49 -42.77
C GLU A 74 -164.64 73.32 -41.78
N ILE A 75 -165.77 72.83 -41.27
CA ILE A 75 -165.83 71.66 -40.37
C ILE A 75 -165.21 70.40 -41.03
N ASN A 76 -165.41 70.21 -42.34
CA ASN A 76 -164.79 69.08 -43.06
C ASN A 76 -163.27 69.28 -43.25
N ALA A 77 -162.81 70.51 -43.47
CA ALA A 77 -161.38 70.84 -43.57
C ALA A 77 -160.67 70.69 -42.22
N GLU A 78 -161.24 71.24 -41.14
CA GLU A 78 -160.76 71.06 -39.76
C GLU A 78 -160.73 69.57 -39.39
N ARG A 79 -161.78 68.81 -39.69
CA ARG A 79 -161.82 67.37 -39.42
C ARG A 79 -160.78 66.60 -40.22
N ALA A 80 -160.52 66.99 -41.48
CA ALA A 80 -159.45 66.39 -42.28
C ALA A 80 -158.06 66.74 -41.72
N GLN A 81 -157.84 67.99 -41.29
CA GLN A 81 -156.60 68.46 -40.68
C GLN A 81 -156.35 67.78 -39.33
N LEU A 82 -157.36 67.67 -38.46
CA LEU A 82 -157.27 66.96 -37.18
C LEU A 82 -157.01 65.46 -37.37
N ASN A 83 -157.67 64.82 -38.34
CA ASN A 83 -157.37 63.43 -38.69
C ASN A 83 -155.92 63.27 -39.18
N ALA A 84 -155.40 64.23 -39.96
CA ALA A 84 -154.02 64.22 -40.45
C ALA A 84 -153.00 64.45 -39.32
N THR A 85 -153.24 65.39 -38.40
CA THR A 85 -152.33 65.61 -37.27
C THR A 85 -152.34 64.44 -36.29
N VAL A 86 -153.52 63.89 -35.96
CA VAL A 86 -153.64 62.67 -35.14
C VAL A 86 -152.92 61.50 -35.82
N LYS A 87 -153.09 61.29 -37.13
CA LYS A 87 -152.35 60.27 -37.87
C LYS A 87 -150.84 60.46 -37.77
N ASN A 88 -150.34 61.68 -38.01
CA ASN A 88 -148.91 61.99 -37.93
C ASN A 88 -148.35 61.75 -36.51
N TYR A 89 -149.11 62.07 -35.46
CA TYR A 89 -148.71 61.76 -34.08
C TYR A 89 -148.69 60.25 -33.79
N VAL A 90 -149.67 59.49 -34.30
CA VAL A 90 -149.69 58.02 -34.17
C VAL A 90 -148.50 57.39 -34.92
N GLU A 91 -148.18 57.86 -36.13
CA GLU A 91 -147.01 57.38 -36.88
C GLU A 91 -145.68 57.73 -36.17
N ALA A 92 -145.58 58.93 -35.56
CA ALA A 92 -144.43 59.32 -34.76
C ALA A 92 -144.28 58.49 -33.47
N ILE A 93 -145.38 58.18 -32.77
CA ILE A 93 -145.39 57.30 -31.59
C ILE A 93 -144.94 55.89 -31.99
N ASN A 94 -145.56 55.29 -33.02
CA ASN A 94 -145.19 53.96 -33.51
C ASN A 94 -143.71 53.87 -33.92
N SER A 95 -143.16 54.93 -34.54
CA SER A 95 -141.74 55.03 -34.86
C SER A 95 -140.84 55.10 -33.61
N LYS A 96 -141.30 55.78 -32.55
CA LYS A 96 -140.59 55.84 -31.27
C LYS A 96 -140.65 54.53 -30.50
N ASP A 97 -141.78 53.82 -30.52
CA ASP A 97 -141.90 52.49 -29.92
C ASP A 97 -141.00 51.47 -30.63
N GLN A 98 -140.90 51.52 -31.96
CA GLN A 98 -139.93 50.73 -32.73
C GLN A 98 -138.47 51.07 -32.34
N GLN A 99 -138.15 52.36 -32.19
CA GLN A 99 -136.82 52.80 -31.75
C GLN A 99 -136.50 52.33 -30.32
N ILE A 100 -137.47 52.35 -29.40
CA ILE A 100 -137.33 51.85 -28.04
C ILE A 100 -137.14 50.32 -28.03
N ALA A 101 -137.90 49.59 -28.85
CA ALA A 101 -137.76 48.14 -28.99
C ALA A 101 -136.37 47.73 -29.50
N LEU A 102 -135.85 48.41 -30.53
CA LEU A 102 -134.49 48.19 -31.05
C LEU A 102 -133.42 48.50 -30.00
N LEU A 103 -133.49 49.67 -29.34
CA LEU A 103 -132.55 50.01 -28.27
C LEU A 103 -132.60 49.04 -27.08
N THR A 104 -133.77 48.49 -26.77
CA THR A 104 -133.94 47.46 -25.73
C THR A 104 -133.29 46.14 -26.15
N GLN A 105 -133.45 45.74 -27.42
CA GLN A 105 -132.78 44.56 -27.99
C GLN A 105 -131.24 44.73 -28.00
N ASP A 106 -130.74 45.90 -28.39
CA ASP A 106 -129.30 46.20 -28.40
C ASP A 106 -128.71 46.21 -26.98
N MET A 107 -129.40 46.80 -26.00
CA MET A 107 -129.00 46.73 -24.59
C MET A 107 -128.98 45.30 -24.05
N GLN A 108 -129.95 44.47 -24.42
CA GLN A 108 -129.98 43.05 -24.02
C GLN A 108 -128.81 42.29 -24.65
N ALA A 109 -128.59 42.42 -25.96
CA ALA A 109 -127.48 41.78 -26.67
C ALA A 109 -126.10 42.23 -26.12
N LEU A 110 -125.96 43.50 -25.74
CA LEU A 110 -124.75 44.03 -25.12
C LEU A 110 -124.54 43.48 -23.69
N ASN A 111 -125.60 43.38 -22.89
CA ASN A 111 -125.54 42.73 -21.57
C ASN A 111 -125.17 41.25 -21.67
N ASP A 112 -125.75 40.50 -22.61
CA ASP A 112 -125.43 39.10 -22.85
C ASP A 112 -123.98 38.94 -23.34
N LYS A 113 -123.50 39.83 -24.20
CA LYS A 113 -122.09 39.88 -24.61
C LYS A 113 -121.16 40.12 -23.42
N PHE A 114 -121.40 41.13 -22.58
CA PHE A 114 -120.59 41.37 -21.39
C PHE A 114 -120.66 40.20 -20.39
N ALA A 115 -121.82 39.53 -20.27
CA ALA A 115 -121.96 38.34 -19.44
C ALA A 115 -121.15 37.15 -19.98
N GLN A 116 -121.04 36.99 -21.30
CA GLN A 116 -120.18 35.99 -21.96
C GLN A 116 -118.70 36.33 -21.81
N GLU A 117 -118.29 37.58 -22.07
CA GLU A 117 -116.90 38.05 -21.91
C GLU A 117 -116.43 37.85 -20.46
N ARG A 118 -117.24 38.26 -19.46
CA ARG A 118 -116.94 38.05 -18.04
C ARG A 118 -116.75 36.57 -17.69
N LYS A 119 -117.60 35.68 -18.21
CA LYS A 119 -117.42 34.22 -18.05
C LYS A 119 -116.13 33.73 -18.72
N GLN A 120 -115.80 34.23 -19.91
CA GLN A 120 -114.58 33.83 -20.63
C GLN A 120 -113.31 34.29 -19.89
N PHE A 121 -113.26 35.52 -19.38
CA PHE A 121 -112.14 36.01 -18.57
C PHE A 121 -112.01 35.25 -17.25
N GLN A 122 -113.13 34.94 -16.57
CA GLN A 122 -113.10 34.13 -15.34
C GLN A 122 -112.59 32.70 -15.60
N ALA A 123 -112.99 32.07 -16.71
CA ALA A 123 -112.48 30.76 -17.13
C ALA A 123 -110.99 30.80 -17.50
N LYS A 124 -110.54 31.81 -18.27
CA LYS A 124 -109.12 32.02 -18.60
C LYS A 124 -108.28 32.18 -17.33
N LEU A 125 -108.69 33.04 -16.40
CA LEU A 125 -107.99 33.26 -15.12
C LEU A 125 -107.87 31.97 -14.29
N LEU A 126 -108.91 31.12 -14.29
CA LEU A 126 -108.88 29.84 -13.59
C LEU A 126 -107.87 28.87 -14.22
N ILE A 127 -107.90 28.72 -15.55
CA ILE A 127 -106.97 27.89 -16.31
C ILE A 127 -105.53 28.38 -16.15
N GLU A 128 -105.30 29.69 -16.23
CA GLU A 128 -103.97 30.30 -16.09
C GLU A 128 -103.41 30.11 -14.67
N LYS A 129 -104.22 30.28 -13.62
CA LYS A 129 -103.83 29.92 -12.25
C LYS A 129 -103.52 28.43 -12.09
N GLN A 130 -104.31 27.54 -12.70
CA GLN A 130 -104.07 26.10 -12.63
C GLN A 130 -102.77 25.72 -13.36
N ASN A 131 -102.55 26.23 -14.56
CA ASN A 131 -101.36 25.97 -15.37
C ASN A 131 -100.10 26.52 -14.68
N GLY A 132 -100.14 27.76 -14.17
CA GLY A 132 -99.02 28.35 -13.43
C GLY A 132 -98.70 27.59 -12.15
N SER A 133 -99.71 27.07 -11.45
CA SER A 133 -99.50 26.18 -10.29
C SER A 133 -98.89 24.84 -10.68
N GLN A 134 -99.28 24.27 -11.83
CA GLN A 134 -98.74 23.01 -12.33
C GLN A 134 -97.31 23.14 -12.85
N ASP A 135 -96.93 24.20 -13.58
CA ASP A 135 -95.54 24.37 -14.01
C ASP A 135 -94.62 24.77 -12.86
N LEU A 136 -95.09 25.57 -11.89
CA LEU A 136 -94.32 25.82 -10.66
C LEU A 136 -94.08 24.52 -9.88
N PHE A 137 -95.08 23.65 -9.75
CA PHE A 137 -94.92 22.33 -9.15
C PHE A 137 -93.95 21.44 -9.96
N ALA A 138 -94.06 21.43 -11.29
CA ALA A 138 -93.17 20.68 -12.15
C ALA A 138 -91.72 21.23 -12.11
N GLN A 139 -91.53 22.54 -11.99
CA GLN A 139 -90.22 23.18 -11.80
C GLN A 139 -89.62 22.80 -10.44
N LEU A 140 -90.42 22.82 -9.37
CA LEU A 140 -89.99 22.41 -8.04
C LEU A 140 -89.62 20.92 -8.02
N GLN A 141 -90.39 20.06 -8.70
CA GLN A 141 -90.06 18.64 -8.86
C GLN A 141 -88.79 18.42 -9.69
N ARG A 142 -88.56 19.20 -10.76
CA ARG A 142 -87.31 19.19 -11.55
C ARG A 142 -86.11 19.56 -10.66
N LEU A 143 -86.20 20.64 -9.91
CA LEU A 143 -85.15 21.11 -8.98
C LEU A 143 -84.88 20.11 -7.85
N GLN A 144 -85.91 19.46 -7.31
CA GLN A 144 -85.77 18.42 -6.30
C GLN A 144 -85.03 17.19 -6.87
N CYS A 145 -85.41 16.73 -8.08
CA CYS A 145 -84.71 15.65 -8.76
C CYS A 145 -83.24 16.02 -9.04
N GLU A 146 -82.98 17.24 -9.51
CA GLU A 146 -81.63 17.76 -9.78
C GLU A 146 -80.77 17.81 -8.50
N SER A 147 -81.34 18.25 -7.37
CA SER A 147 -80.66 18.19 -6.06
C SER A 147 -80.28 16.74 -5.73
N THR A 148 -81.23 15.81 -5.73
CA THR A 148 -80.93 14.40 -5.38
C THR A 148 -79.95 13.73 -6.35
N HIS A 149 -79.79 14.24 -7.57
CA HIS A 149 -78.76 13.79 -8.50
C HIS A 149 -77.37 14.40 -8.16
N LYS A 150 -77.31 15.69 -7.83
CA LYS A 150 -76.09 16.34 -7.32
C LYS A 150 -75.61 15.69 -6.03
N ASP A 151 -76.51 15.40 -5.09
CA ASP A 151 -76.23 14.72 -3.82
C ASP A 151 -75.61 13.33 -4.07
N LYS A 152 -76.13 12.57 -5.03
CA LYS A 152 -75.54 11.28 -5.46
C LYS A 152 -74.14 11.47 -6.05
N CYS A 153 -73.97 12.40 -6.98
CA CYS A 153 -72.67 12.69 -7.59
C CYS A 153 -71.61 13.11 -6.56
N ILE A 154 -72.00 13.90 -5.55
CA ILE A 154 -71.14 14.27 -4.42
C ILE A 154 -70.74 13.04 -3.59
N ASN A 155 -71.68 12.14 -3.30
CA ASN A 155 -71.39 10.89 -2.59
C ASN A 155 -70.47 9.96 -3.40
N ASP A 156 -70.73 9.77 -4.70
CA ASP A 156 -69.92 8.94 -5.59
C ASP A 156 -68.48 9.48 -5.69
N LEU A 157 -68.31 10.80 -5.86
CA LEU A 157 -67.01 11.47 -5.85
C LEU A 157 -66.31 11.36 -4.48
N THR A 158 -67.05 11.46 -3.38
CA THR A 158 -66.50 11.30 -2.02
C THR A 158 -65.99 9.88 -1.80
N CYS A 159 -66.74 8.86 -2.24
CA CYS A 159 -66.30 7.47 -2.21
C CYS A 159 -65.05 7.24 -3.07
N LEU A 160 -64.99 7.83 -4.27
CA LEU A 160 -63.81 7.73 -5.16
C LEU A 160 -62.57 8.40 -4.54
N VAL A 161 -62.72 9.60 -3.96
CA VAL A 161 -61.61 10.29 -3.25
C VAL A 161 -61.13 9.48 -2.06
N ASN A 162 -62.02 8.89 -1.27
CA ASN A 162 -61.65 8.04 -0.14
C ASN A 162 -60.92 6.76 -0.60
N ALA A 163 -61.35 6.12 -1.69
CA ALA A 163 -60.66 4.97 -2.27
C ALA A 163 -59.26 5.33 -2.79
N CYS A 164 -59.12 6.48 -3.47
CA CYS A 164 -57.81 6.99 -3.91
C CYS A 164 -56.89 7.33 -2.72
N ASN A 165 -57.43 7.89 -1.63
CA ASN A 165 -56.67 8.18 -0.42
C ASN A 165 -56.20 6.89 0.27
N GLN A 166 -57.06 5.86 0.35
CA GLN A 166 -56.67 4.54 0.88
C GLN A 166 -55.56 3.90 0.03
N ALA A 167 -55.74 3.85 -1.30
CA ALA A 167 -54.72 3.29 -2.21
C ALA A 167 -53.38 4.05 -2.14
N ASN A 168 -53.41 5.37 -1.97
CA ASN A 168 -52.19 6.16 -1.72
C ASN A 168 -51.52 5.80 -0.39
N GLU A 169 -52.27 5.51 0.67
CA GLU A 169 -51.71 5.11 1.97
C GLU A 169 -51.13 3.69 1.94
N GLU A 170 -51.81 2.76 1.24
CA GLU A 170 -51.30 1.41 0.95
C GLU A 170 -50.00 1.46 0.13
N LEU A 171 -49.92 2.35 -0.87
CA LEU A 171 -48.69 2.59 -1.64
C LEU A 171 -47.56 3.18 -0.78
N LYS A 172 -47.83 4.12 0.14
CA LYS A 172 -46.81 4.62 1.09
C LYS A 172 -46.28 3.51 1.99
N GLN A 173 -47.16 2.66 2.52
CA GLN A 173 -46.77 1.53 3.36
C GLN A 173 -45.90 0.53 2.57
N GLN A 174 -46.27 0.25 1.32
CA GLN A 174 -45.47 -0.59 0.43
C GLN A 174 -44.11 0.01 0.07
N ILE A 175 -44.01 1.33 -0.11
CA ILE A 175 -42.74 2.04 -0.32
C ILE A 175 -41.87 1.94 0.94
N SER A 176 -42.41 2.26 2.12
CA SER A 176 -41.66 2.20 3.39
C SER A 176 -41.14 0.79 3.70
N LEU A 177 -41.92 -0.26 3.39
CA LEU A 177 -41.48 -1.65 3.50
C LEU A 177 -40.35 -1.99 2.51
N LEU A 178 -40.41 -1.50 1.28
CA LEU A 178 -39.34 -1.68 0.29
C LEU A 178 -38.08 -0.89 0.63
N GLU A 179 -38.21 0.28 1.25
CA GLU A 179 -37.08 1.07 1.77
C GLU A 179 -36.39 0.33 2.92
N GLN A 180 -37.14 -0.21 3.89
CA GLN A 180 -36.60 -1.07 4.95
C GLN A 180 -35.89 -2.30 4.37
N GLN A 181 -36.51 -3.01 3.41
CA GLN A 181 -35.88 -4.16 2.75
C GLN A 181 -34.60 -3.78 1.99
N ARG A 182 -34.54 -2.58 1.39
CA ARG A 182 -33.31 -2.07 0.74
C ARG A 182 -32.21 -1.86 1.78
N GLU A 183 -32.52 -1.26 2.92
CA GLU A 183 -31.54 -0.94 3.96
C GLU A 183 -31.07 -2.20 4.71
N GLU A 184 -31.94 -3.19 4.93
CA GLU A 184 -31.55 -4.52 5.42
C GLU A 184 -30.61 -5.25 4.44
N LEU A 185 -30.90 -5.23 3.14
CA LEU A 185 -30.03 -5.82 2.11
C LEU A 185 -28.70 -5.08 1.99
N GLU A 186 -28.70 -3.75 2.11
CA GLU A 186 -27.49 -2.91 2.11
C GLU A 186 -26.63 -3.20 3.35
N GLN A 187 -27.25 -3.37 4.53
CA GLN A 187 -26.56 -3.78 5.75
C GLN A 187 -25.98 -5.21 5.64
N ILE A 188 -26.72 -6.16 5.07
CA ILE A 188 -26.22 -7.53 4.81
C ILE A 188 -25.03 -7.50 3.84
N SER A 189 -25.11 -6.71 2.77
CA SER A 189 -24.01 -6.52 1.81
C SER A 189 -22.77 -5.93 2.48
N ASN A 190 -22.94 -4.87 3.28
CA ASN A 190 -21.83 -4.21 3.98
C ASN A 190 -21.18 -5.14 5.02
N ASN A 191 -21.97 -5.88 5.80
CA ASN A 191 -21.47 -6.91 6.71
C ASN A 191 -20.68 -7.98 5.95
N ARG A 192 -21.16 -8.43 4.78
CA ARG A 192 -20.48 -9.43 3.96
C ARG A 192 -19.17 -8.93 3.36
N ILE A 193 -19.06 -7.64 3.03
CA ILE A 193 -17.81 -7.01 2.60
C ILE A 193 -16.79 -7.04 3.75
N VAL A 194 -17.20 -6.65 4.96
CA VAL A 194 -16.33 -6.68 6.16
C VAL A 194 -15.89 -8.10 6.52
N GLU A 195 -16.76 -9.11 6.37
CA GLU A 195 -16.38 -10.52 6.51
C GLU A 195 -15.30 -10.94 5.50
N LEU A 196 -15.43 -10.54 4.24
CA LEU A 196 -14.48 -10.88 3.18
C LEU A 196 -13.13 -10.16 3.37
N GLU A 197 -13.12 -8.91 3.79
CA GLU A 197 -11.90 -8.17 4.13
C GLU A 197 -11.19 -8.78 5.34
N LYS A 198 -11.94 -9.22 6.35
CA LYS A 198 -11.40 -9.97 7.50
C LYS A 198 -10.86 -11.35 7.09
N SER A 199 -11.55 -12.05 6.20
CA SER A 199 -11.07 -13.34 5.67
C SER A 199 -9.77 -13.17 4.88
N LYS A 200 -9.68 -12.13 4.05
CA LYS A 200 -8.51 -11.82 3.22
C LYS A 200 -7.30 -11.39 4.05
N THR A 201 -7.50 -10.64 5.13
CA THR A 201 -6.40 -10.28 6.05
C THR A 201 -5.88 -11.48 6.83
N LEU A 202 -6.75 -12.39 7.28
CA LEU A 202 -6.34 -13.68 7.86
C LEU A 202 -5.64 -14.61 6.85
N GLU A 203 -6.04 -14.58 5.58
CA GLU A 203 -5.39 -15.34 4.50
C GLU A 203 -3.96 -14.84 4.23
N ILE A 204 -3.76 -13.52 4.21
CA ILE A 204 -2.42 -12.90 4.12
C ILE A 204 -1.56 -13.27 5.34
N GLU A 205 -2.08 -13.11 6.56
CA GLU A 205 -1.36 -13.45 7.79
C GLU A 205 -0.99 -14.96 7.87
N ASN A 206 -1.84 -15.83 7.32
CA ASN A 206 -1.55 -17.27 7.19
C ASN A 206 -0.47 -17.56 6.14
N ALA A 207 -0.47 -16.85 5.00
CA ALA A 207 0.58 -16.97 3.99
C ALA A 207 1.94 -16.47 4.51
N GLU A 208 1.95 -15.38 5.29
CA GLU A 208 3.15 -14.87 5.98
C GLU A 208 3.69 -15.90 6.98
N ARG A 209 2.83 -16.50 7.82
CA ARG A 209 3.22 -17.60 8.73
C ARG A 209 3.76 -18.83 8.01
N GLN A 210 3.16 -19.22 6.88
CA GLN A 210 3.67 -20.34 6.08
C GLN A 210 5.07 -20.05 5.51
N LEU A 211 5.32 -18.82 5.07
CA LEU A 211 6.62 -18.37 4.59
C LEU A 211 7.66 -18.31 5.71
N GLU A 212 7.27 -17.88 6.92
CA GLU A 212 8.12 -17.95 8.13
C GLU A 212 8.46 -19.41 8.48
N VAL A 213 7.48 -20.31 8.51
CA VAL A 213 7.70 -21.75 8.78
C VAL A 213 8.64 -22.37 7.74
N HIS A 214 8.48 -22.05 6.45
CA HIS A 214 9.38 -22.50 5.39
C HIS A 214 10.81 -21.97 5.58
N ASN A 215 10.98 -20.71 5.97
CA ASN A 215 12.30 -20.14 6.26
C ASN A 215 12.95 -20.79 7.48
N LEU A 216 12.18 -21.09 8.54
CA LEU A 216 12.65 -21.82 9.72
C LEU A 216 13.01 -23.28 9.39
N GLN A 217 12.27 -23.93 8.50
CA GLN A 217 12.60 -25.26 7.98
C GLN A 217 13.93 -25.25 7.22
N ASN A 218 14.13 -24.30 6.29
CA ASN A 218 15.39 -24.15 5.56
C ASN A 218 16.57 -23.87 6.50
N ALA A 219 16.40 -23.01 7.51
CA ALA A 219 17.42 -22.74 8.51
C ALA A 219 17.74 -23.99 9.36
N HIS A 220 16.72 -24.75 9.76
CA HIS A 220 16.90 -26.02 10.47
C HIS A 220 17.60 -27.08 9.62
N GLU A 221 17.30 -27.18 8.31
CA GLU A 221 18.00 -28.09 7.41
C GLU A 221 19.45 -27.68 7.14
N SER A 222 19.76 -26.38 7.07
CA SER A 222 21.14 -25.89 7.06
C SER A 222 21.90 -26.28 8.34
N ILE A 223 21.34 -25.98 9.52
CA ILE A 223 21.95 -26.32 10.82
C ILE A 223 22.12 -27.85 10.96
N LYS A 224 21.18 -28.65 10.44
CA LYS A 224 21.25 -30.11 10.41
C LYS A 224 22.38 -30.58 9.48
N ALA A 225 22.57 -29.95 8.32
CA ALA A 225 23.68 -30.24 7.40
C ALA A 225 25.04 -29.90 8.05
N ASP A 226 25.16 -28.71 8.64
CA ASP A 226 26.35 -28.28 9.40
C ASP A 226 26.67 -29.25 10.54
N LEU A 227 25.66 -29.68 11.29
CA LEU A 227 25.81 -30.65 12.39
C LEU A 227 26.23 -32.04 11.87
N THR A 228 25.76 -32.47 10.69
CA THR A 228 26.28 -33.70 10.05
C THR A 228 27.71 -33.55 9.56
N GLN A 229 28.12 -32.38 9.04
CA GLN A 229 29.51 -32.13 8.67
C GLN A 229 30.43 -32.14 9.91
N VAL A 230 30.05 -31.45 10.98
CA VAL A 230 30.80 -31.45 12.25
C VAL A 230 30.91 -32.86 12.85
N ARG A 231 29.91 -33.73 12.67
CA ARG A 231 30.02 -35.15 13.04
C ARG A 231 31.05 -35.90 12.19
N GLN A 232 31.03 -35.75 10.87
CA GLN A 232 32.00 -36.37 9.97
C GLN A 232 33.43 -35.88 10.26
N ASP A 233 33.62 -34.58 10.47
CA ASP A 233 34.90 -33.98 10.87
C ASP A 233 35.40 -34.52 12.21
N LEU A 234 34.50 -34.75 13.17
CA LEU A 234 34.82 -35.30 14.49
C LEU A 234 35.12 -36.81 14.42
N GLU A 235 34.41 -37.57 13.58
CA GLU A 235 34.73 -38.97 13.28
C GLU A 235 36.10 -39.09 12.59
N ALA A 236 36.39 -38.24 11.61
CA ALA A 236 37.69 -38.16 10.92
C ALA A 236 38.84 -37.72 11.85
N ARG A 237 38.57 -36.86 12.84
CA ARG A 237 39.53 -36.55 13.90
C ARG A 237 39.71 -37.71 14.88
N ASN A 238 38.67 -38.47 15.18
CA ASN A 238 38.76 -39.64 16.06
C ASN A 238 39.52 -40.80 15.39
N THR A 239 39.36 -41.03 14.09
CA THR A 239 40.18 -42.02 13.36
C THR A 239 41.63 -41.56 13.28
N ALA A 240 41.91 -40.30 12.94
CA ALA A 240 43.27 -39.75 12.96
C ALA A 240 43.90 -39.79 14.36
N LEU A 241 43.12 -39.60 15.43
CA LEU A 241 43.59 -39.74 16.81
C LEU A 241 43.84 -41.21 17.19
N ALA A 242 43.02 -42.15 16.72
CA ALA A 242 43.27 -43.58 16.87
C ALA A 242 44.54 -44.01 16.12
N ASP A 243 44.78 -43.51 14.91
CA ASP A 243 46.03 -43.73 14.17
C ASP A 243 47.25 -43.16 14.91
N LYS A 244 47.11 -42.00 15.57
CA LYS A 244 48.15 -41.48 16.47
C LYS A 244 48.32 -42.29 17.74
N GLN A 245 47.25 -42.83 18.32
CA GLN A 245 47.31 -43.75 19.46
C GLN A 245 48.07 -45.03 19.08
N ASN A 246 47.73 -45.64 17.94
CA ASN A 246 48.40 -46.81 17.36
C ASN A 246 49.89 -46.52 17.05
N GLN A 247 50.19 -45.33 16.51
CA GLN A 247 51.57 -44.89 16.27
C GLN A 247 52.36 -44.70 17.58
N VAL A 248 51.73 -44.16 18.63
CA VAL A 248 52.34 -44.05 19.97
C VAL A 248 52.57 -45.43 20.59
N GLU A 249 51.61 -46.37 20.47
CA GLU A 249 51.75 -47.74 20.98
C GLU A 249 52.82 -48.54 20.21
N SER A 250 52.94 -48.33 18.90
CA SER A 250 54.03 -48.85 18.08
C SER A 250 55.40 -48.28 18.47
N LEU A 251 55.48 -46.98 18.79
CA LEU A 251 56.70 -46.36 19.32
C LEU A 251 57.01 -46.84 20.75
N GLN A 252 56.01 -47.03 21.60
CA GLN A 252 56.15 -47.52 22.97
C GLN A 252 56.66 -48.97 22.99
N THR A 253 56.12 -49.84 22.13
CA THR A 253 56.64 -51.20 21.94
C THR A 253 58.05 -51.18 21.35
N LYS A 254 58.38 -50.26 20.44
CA LYS A 254 59.76 -50.08 19.94
C LYS A 254 60.74 -49.60 21.03
N ILE A 255 60.30 -48.73 21.93
CA ILE A 255 61.09 -48.28 23.09
C ILE A 255 61.31 -49.46 24.05
N ASN A 256 60.29 -50.26 24.34
CA ASN A 256 60.43 -51.46 25.18
C ASN A 256 61.39 -52.49 24.55
N GLU A 257 61.31 -52.70 23.24
CA GLU A 257 62.21 -53.58 22.48
C GLU A 257 63.66 -53.08 22.52
N LEU A 258 63.88 -51.77 22.35
CA LEU A 258 65.20 -51.15 22.50
C LEU A 258 65.73 -51.21 23.95
N LEU A 259 64.88 -51.03 24.96
CA LEU A 259 65.25 -51.20 26.37
C LEU A 259 65.65 -52.66 26.68
N GLN A 260 64.98 -53.64 26.06
CA GLN A 260 65.34 -55.05 26.23
C GLN A 260 66.63 -55.41 25.48
N GLN A 261 66.89 -54.81 24.30
CA GLN A 261 68.21 -54.88 23.66
C GLN A 261 69.30 -54.23 24.52
N LEU A 262 69.03 -53.07 25.13
CA LEU A 262 69.97 -52.38 26.01
C LEU A 262 70.26 -53.20 27.28
N ALA A 263 69.27 -53.87 27.85
CA ALA A 263 69.44 -54.82 28.94
C ALA A 263 70.30 -56.04 28.52
N GLY A 264 70.12 -56.55 27.30
CA GLY A 264 70.97 -57.60 26.72
C GLY A 264 72.42 -57.15 26.56
N ILE A 265 72.65 -55.96 26.03
CA ILE A 265 73.99 -55.35 25.90
C ILE A 265 74.62 -55.10 27.27
N ASN A 266 73.85 -54.62 28.26
CA ASN A 266 74.32 -54.39 29.62
C ASN A 266 74.70 -55.70 30.33
N ASN A 267 73.95 -56.79 30.13
CA ASN A 267 74.32 -58.11 30.61
C ASN A 267 75.62 -58.60 29.94
N HIS A 268 75.76 -58.42 28.63
CA HIS A 268 76.97 -58.81 27.90
C HIS A 268 78.22 -58.01 28.36
N ALA A 269 78.05 -56.72 28.66
CA ALA A 269 79.08 -55.88 29.25
C ALA A 269 79.44 -56.29 30.69
N ALA A 270 78.46 -56.72 31.49
CA ALA A 270 78.69 -57.28 32.82
C ALA A 270 79.42 -58.64 32.76
N GLU A 271 79.19 -59.43 31.71
CA GLU A 271 79.90 -60.69 31.43
C GLU A 271 81.36 -60.42 31.06
N GLN A 272 81.63 -59.48 30.14
CA GLN A 272 83.01 -59.00 29.86
C GLN A 272 83.70 -58.42 31.09
N SER A 273 82.97 -57.71 31.96
CA SER A 273 83.51 -57.18 33.21
C SER A 273 83.91 -58.30 34.19
N LYS A 274 83.18 -59.41 34.22
CA LYS A 274 83.59 -60.63 34.95
C LYS A 274 84.86 -61.25 34.38
N GLU A 275 85.00 -61.34 33.05
CA GLU A 275 86.23 -61.85 32.43
C GLU A 275 87.44 -60.95 32.74
N GLN A 276 87.29 -59.63 32.65
CA GLN A 276 88.34 -58.69 33.05
C GLN A 276 88.68 -58.79 34.55
N SER A 277 87.69 -58.97 35.42
CA SER A 277 87.92 -59.21 36.85
C SER A 277 88.67 -60.52 37.13
N GLY A 278 88.42 -61.57 36.33
CA GLY A 278 89.16 -62.84 36.42
C GLY A 278 90.62 -62.68 35.99
N LEU A 279 90.86 -61.99 34.87
CA LEU A 279 92.21 -61.68 34.40
C LEU A 279 92.98 -60.81 35.40
N GLN A 280 92.35 -59.77 35.97
CA GLN A 280 92.97 -58.93 37.01
C GLN A 280 93.37 -59.74 38.25
N ALA A 281 92.53 -60.68 38.70
CA ALA A 281 92.86 -61.55 39.82
C ALA A 281 94.09 -62.44 39.53
N THR A 282 94.25 -62.94 38.30
CA THR A 282 95.48 -63.67 37.92
C THR A 282 96.72 -62.78 37.83
N TYR A 283 96.56 -61.52 37.40
CA TYR A 283 97.64 -60.54 37.33
C TYR A 283 98.19 -60.19 38.72
N ASP A 284 97.32 -59.93 39.71
CA ASP A 284 97.79 -59.58 41.06
C ASP A 284 98.42 -60.75 41.81
N VAL A 285 98.04 -62.01 41.52
CA VAL A 285 98.74 -63.20 42.03
C VAL A 285 100.15 -63.32 41.45
N LEU A 286 100.31 -63.14 40.13
CA LEU A 286 101.62 -63.11 39.48
C LEU A 286 102.51 -61.97 40.00
N LYS A 287 101.91 -60.81 40.28
CA LYS A 287 102.59 -59.64 40.87
C LYS A 287 103.06 -59.90 42.30
N LEU A 288 102.29 -60.65 43.10
CA LEU A 288 102.72 -61.08 44.44
C LEU A 288 103.92 -62.04 44.38
N GLN A 289 103.88 -63.02 43.46
CA GLN A 289 104.99 -63.95 43.24
C GLN A 289 106.25 -63.27 42.72
N LEU A 290 106.11 -62.21 41.90
CA LEU A 290 107.23 -61.38 41.48
C LEU A 290 107.87 -60.65 42.67
N ALA A 291 107.07 -60.01 43.52
CA ALA A 291 107.58 -59.31 44.71
C ALA A 291 108.28 -60.26 45.70
N GLU A 292 107.76 -61.48 45.91
CA GLU A 292 108.41 -62.51 46.72
C GLU A 292 109.77 -62.93 46.13
N LYS A 293 109.87 -63.03 44.79
CA LYS A 293 111.14 -63.33 44.11
C LYS A 293 112.12 -62.17 44.16
N GLU A 294 111.67 -60.94 44.06
CA GLU A 294 112.52 -59.75 44.24
C GLU A 294 113.06 -59.64 45.68
N GLN A 295 112.24 -59.96 46.69
CA GLN A 295 112.69 -60.02 48.09
C GLN A 295 113.74 -61.12 48.31
N GLN A 296 113.53 -62.32 47.77
CA GLN A 296 114.52 -63.41 47.80
C GLN A 296 115.83 -63.01 47.09
N LEU A 297 115.75 -62.22 46.01
CA LEU A 297 116.90 -61.73 45.25
C LEU A 297 117.63 -60.57 45.96
N ALA A 298 116.94 -59.79 46.80
CA ALA A 298 117.55 -58.79 47.68
C ALA A 298 118.30 -59.42 48.87
N GLU A 299 117.75 -60.47 49.49
CA GLU A 299 118.46 -61.26 50.50
C GLU A 299 119.68 -62.00 49.93
N PHE A 300 119.58 -62.48 48.69
CA PHE A 300 120.72 -63.08 48.00
C PHE A 300 121.81 -62.02 47.70
N ASN A 301 121.44 -60.84 47.21
CA ASN A 301 122.40 -59.77 46.94
C ASN A 301 123.07 -59.19 48.18
N THR A 302 122.38 -59.12 49.32
CA THR A 302 123.00 -58.68 50.59
C THR A 302 123.98 -59.71 51.15
N LYS A 303 123.70 -61.02 51.02
CA LYS A 303 124.68 -62.10 51.28
C LYS A 303 125.84 -62.10 50.27
N HIS A 304 125.57 -61.82 49.01
CA HIS A 304 126.61 -61.68 47.98
C HIS A 304 127.53 -60.48 48.27
N ALA A 305 127.00 -59.34 48.72
CA ALA A 305 127.77 -58.17 49.10
C ALA A 305 128.64 -58.37 50.36
N SER A 306 128.19 -59.16 51.34
CA SER A 306 129.03 -59.50 52.50
C SER A 306 130.13 -60.49 52.14
N LEU A 307 129.82 -61.51 51.31
CA LEU A 307 130.81 -62.45 50.78
C LEU A 307 131.84 -61.76 49.87
N LEU A 308 131.45 -60.77 49.06
CA LEU A 308 132.39 -59.95 48.27
C LEU A 308 133.36 -59.14 49.14
N LYS A 309 132.92 -58.64 50.31
CA LYS A 309 133.85 -58.02 51.27
C LYS A 309 134.80 -59.02 51.93
N GLN A 310 134.37 -60.26 52.16
CA GLN A 310 135.28 -61.31 52.66
C GLN A 310 136.25 -61.79 51.58
N LEU A 311 135.81 -61.92 50.32
CA LEU A 311 136.69 -62.23 49.18
C LEU A 311 137.73 -61.13 48.95
N SER A 312 137.32 -59.86 48.95
CA SER A 312 138.25 -58.72 48.87
C SER A 312 139.30 -58.74 49.99
N SER A 313 138.94 -59.20 51.20
CA SER A 313 139.87 -59.39 52.31
C SER A 313 140.81 -60.60 52.16
N LEU A 314 140.48 -61.58 51.31
CA LEU A 314 141.31 -62.76 51.02
C LEU A 314 142.19 -62.57 49.77
N GLU A 315 141.72 -61.84 48.76
CA GLU A 315 142.48 -61.56 47.54
C GLU A 315 143.73 -60.69 47.84
N ALA A 316 143.61 -59.70 48.72
CA ALA A 316 144.76 -58.93 49.21
C ALA A 316 145.81 -59.81 49.92
N GLN A 317 145.36 -60.84 50.66
CA GLN A 317 146.25 -61.76 51.38
C GLN A 317 146.92 -62.78 50.44
N THR A 318 146.22 -63.20 49.38
CA THR A 318 146.77 -64.15 48.39
C THR A 318 147.75 -63.49 47.42
N GLN A 319 147.57 -62.22 47.04
CA GLN A 319 148.56 -61.49 46.24
C GLN A 319 149.87 -61.23 47.01
N LEU A 320 149.80 -60.96 48.32
CA LEU A 320 150.99 -60.84 49.16
C LEU A 320 151.78 -62.17 49.24
N ASN A 321 151.07 -63.31 49.36
CA ASN A 321 151.68 -64.65 49.34
C ASN A 321 152.20 -65.05 47.94
N ALA A 322 151.60 -64.57 46.86
CA ALA A 322 152.07 -64.86 45.50
C ALA A 322 153.46 -64.26 45.23
N GLN A 323 153.74 -63.06 45.76
CA GLN A 323 155.03 -62.40 45.60
C GLN A 323 156.13 -63.11 46.41
N THR A 324 155.87 -63.44 47.68
CA THR A 324 156.84 -64.16 48.52
C THR A 324 157.14 -65.57 47.99
N HIS A 325 156.13 -66.28 47.47
CA HIS A 325 156.35 -67.55 46.78
C HIS A 325 157.20 -67.43 45.51
N ASN A 326 157.17 -66.30 44.81
CA ASN A 326 157.96 -66.10 43.58
C ASN A 326 159.45 -65.93 43.90
N ASP A 327 159.79 -65.14 44.92
CA ASP A 327 161.18 -64.96 45.34
C ASP A 327 161.71 -66.19 46.11
N LEU A 328 160.88 -66.90 46.88
CA LEU A 328 161.20 -68.24 47.39
C LEU A 328 161.43 -69.25 46.25
N ARG A 329 160.71 -69.15 45.12
CA ARG A 329 160.91 -70.03 43.96
C ARG A 329 162.24 -69.76 43.27
N LYS A 330 162.67 -68.50 43.15
CA LYS A 330 164.02 -68.14 42.70
C LYS A 330 165.10 -68.66 43.66
N LEU A 331 164.87 -68.57 44.97
CA LEU A 331 165.79 -69.09 45.98
C LEU A 331 165.89 -70.63 45.92
N VAL A 332 164.77 -71.34 45.77
CA VAL A 332 164.73 -72.79 45.57
C VAL A 332 165.38 -73.20 44.24
N GLN A 333 165.17 -72.45 43.16
CA GLN A 333 165.79 -72.75 41.87
C GLN A 333 167.31 -72.51 41.89
N SER A 334 167.77 -71.46 42.59
CA SER A 334 169.18 -71.23 42.90
C SER A 334 169.77 -72.37 43.73
N LEU A 335 169.10 -72.77 44.82
CA LEU A 335 169.53 -73.90 45.67
C LEU A 335 169.47 -75.25 44.94
N GLN A 336 168.57 -75.45 43.98
CA GLN A 336 168.56 -76.65 43.13
C GLN A 336 169.72 -76.63 42.12
N GLN A 337 170.14 -75.47 41.63
CA GLN A 337 171.34 -75.34 40.80
C GLN A 337 172.62 -75.57 41.64
N ASP A 338 172.66 -75.07 42.88
CA ASP A 338 173.78 -75.30 43.80
C ASP A 338 173.85 -76.76 44.28
N ILE A 339 172.72 -77.37 44.67
CA ILE A 339 172.60 -78.82 44.95
C ILE A 339 172.97 -79.65 43.72
N GLY A 340 172.58 -79.23 42.52
CA GLY A 340 173.01 -79.88 41.26
C GLY A 340 174.53 -79.84 41.09
N SER A 341 175.16 -78.69 41.34
CA SER A 341 176.62 -78.57 41.31
C SER A 341 177.30 -79.44 42.38
N LYS A 342 176.77 -79.44 43.61
CA LYS A 342 177.24 -80.26 44.74
C LYS A 342 177.10 -81.76 44.46
N HIS A 343 176.01 -82.18 43.81
CA HIS A 343 175.78 -83.58 43.43
C HIS A 343 176.75 -84.02 42.33
N GLN A 344 177.00 -83.18 41.32
CA GLN A 344 178.00 -83.45 40.29
C GLN A 344 179.44 -83.46 40.86
N GLN A 345 179.71 -82.60 41.85
CA GLN A 345 180.97 -82.55 42.59
C GLN A 345 181.16 -83.77 43.50
N LEU A 346 180.09 -84.26 44.15
CA LEU A 346 180.07 -85.53 44.89
C LEU A 346 180.30 -86.73 43.97
N GLN A 347 179.62 -86.81 42.83
CA GLN A 347 179.77 -87.91 41.87
C GLN A 347 181.18 -87.96 41.25
N GLN A 348 181.83 -86.81 41.05
CA GLN A 348 183.25 -86.76 40.69
C GLN A 348 184.19 -87.16 41.83
N MET A 349 183.83 -86.85 43.09
CA MET A 349 184.57 -87.32 44.26
C MET A 349 184.42 -88.84 44.45
N GLU A 350 183.23 -89.42 44.28
CA GLU A 350 183.03 -90.88 44.28
C GLU A 350 183.86 -91.55 43.17
N GLN A 351 183.78 -91.08 41.92
CA GLN A 351 184.57 -91.64 40.81
C GLN A 351 186.09 -91.41 40.93
N THR A 352 186.55 -90.53 41.83
CA THR A 352 187.98 -90.37 42.15
C THR A 352 188.40 -91.14 43.40
N VAL A 353 187.51 -91.34 44.37
CA VAL A 353 187.68 -92.29 45.48
C VAL A 353 187.72 -93.73 44.97
N ASP A 354 186.92 -94.10 43.97
CA ASP A 354 187.00 -95.40 43.29
C ASP A 354 188.35 -95.58 42.57
N LYS A 355 188.85 -94.53 41.90
CA LYS A 355 190.18 -94.56 41.26
C LYS A 355 191.30 -94.61 42.29
N LEU A 356 191.16 -93.94 43.43
CA LEU A 356 192.13 -93.96 44.52
C LEU A 356 192.16 -95.31 45.22
N THR A 357 191.02 -95.92 45.55
CA THR A 357 190.95 -97.26 46.16
C THR A 357 191.38 -98.38 45.20
N LEU A 358 191.11 -98.25 43.89
CA LEU A 358 191.68 -99.15 42.88
C LEU A 358 193.21 -98.99 42.79
N ARG A 359 193.72 -97.75 42.84
CA ARG A 359 195.16 -97.46 42.84
C ARG A 359 195.84 -97.84 44.16
N GLU A 360 195.11 -97.86 45.27
CA GLU A 360 195.56 -98.33 46.58
C GLU A 360 195.71 -99.86 46.62
N LYS A 361 194.79 -100.60 45.97
CA LYS A 361 194.99 -102.02 45.65
C LYS A 361 196.23 -102.24 44.77
N GLU A 362 196.43 -101.40 43.76
CA GLU A 362 197.60 -101.48 42.87
C GLU A 362 198.91 -101.16 43.60
N LEU A 363 198.89 -100.21 44.55
CA LEU A 363 199.98 -99.92 45.48
C LEU A 363 200.34 -101.14 46.34
N LEU A 364 199.36 -101.87 46.86
CA LEU A 364 199.60 -103.10 47.62
C LEU A 364 200.24 -104.21 46.76
N GLN A 365 199.80 -104.37 45.50
CA GLN A 365 200.37 -105.39 44.60
C GLN A 365 201.78 -105.03 44.11
N GLN A 366 202.04 -103.76 43.78
CA GLN A 366 203.39 -103.31 43.39
C GLN A 366 204.36 -103.29 44.58
N LEU A 367 203.88 -103.10 45.82
CA LEU A 367 204.69 -103.22 47.02
C LEU A 367 205.02 -104.70 47.36
N GLN A 368 204.19 -105.65 46.92
CA GLN A 368 204.55 -107.08 46.95
C GLN A 368 205.59 -107.41 45.87
N GLU A 369 205.48 -106.90 44.64
CA GLU A 369 206.54 -107.05 43.62
C GLU A 369 207.88 -106.41 44.06
N GLN A 370 207.84 -105.31 44.82
CA GLN A 370 209.03 -104.69 45.40
C GLN A 370 209.78 -105.62 46.37
N LYS A 371 209.12 -106.62 46.99
CA LYS A 371 209.84 -107.64 47.76
C LYS A 371 210.57 -108.61 46.86
N GLU A 372 209.87 -109.25 45.92
CA GLU A 372 210.46 -110.27 45.05
C GLU A 372 211.59 -109.72 44.17
N LYS A 373 211.45 -108.49 43.63
CA LYS A 373 212.52 -107.84 42.86
C LYS A 373 213.70 -107.38 43.73
N ASN A 374 213.51 -107.12 45.03
CA ASN A 374 214.63 -106.84 45.94
C ASN A 374 215.45 -108.11 46.20
N ASP A 375 214.78 -109.24 46.45
CA ASP A 375 215.44 -110.54 46.64
C ASP A 375 216.12 -111.03 45.35
N ASP A 376 215.52 -110.80 44.18
CA ASP A 376 216.11 -111.20 42.90
C ASP A 376 217.24 -110.27 42.43
N LEU A 377 217.19 -108.96 42.74
CA LEU A 377 218.34 -108.07 42.53
C LEU A 377 219.45 -108.28 43.58
N ARG A 378 219.14 -108.77 44.79
CA ARG A 378 220.16 -109.27 45.73
C ARG A 378 220.90 -110.48 45.15
N LYS A 379 220.19 -111.44 44.53
CA LYS A 379 220.81 -112.55 43.78
C LYS A 379 221.64 -112.08 42.56
N LYS A 380 221.24 -110.98 41.90
CA LYS A 380 222.01 -110.40 40.77
C LYS A 380 223.21 -109.56 41.21
N ASN A 381 223.14 -108.90 42.36
CA ASN A 381 224.31 -108.29 43.00
C ASN A 381 225.35 -109.38 43.33
N TRP A 382 224.90 -110.53 43.87
CA TRP A 382 225.76 -111.68 44.10
C TRP A 382 226.41 -112.18 42.80
N LYS A 383 225.66 -112.32 41.68
CA LYS A 383 226.22 -112.74 40.38
C LYS A 383 227.06 -111.71 39.62
N LEU A 384 226.88 -110.40 39.82
CA LEU A 384 227.76 -109.40 39.18
C LEU A 384 228.99 -109.09 40.05
N VAL A 385 228.94 -109.36 41.35
CA VAL A 385 230.14 -109.42 42.21
C VAL A 385 230.92 -110.72 41.94
N GLU A 386 230.27 -111.82 41.55
CA GLU A 386 230.94 -113.00 40.96
C GLU A 386 231.65 -112.63 39.64
N ALA A 387 231.13 -111.64 38.90
CA ALA A 387 231.80 -111.04 37.74
C ALA A 387 232.89 -109.99 38.06
N LEU A 388 233.31 -109.84 39.33
CA LEU A 388 234.48 -109.00 39.70
C LEU A 388 235.76 -109.37 38.93
N GLN A 389 235.94 -110.65 38.60
CA GLN A 389 237.27 -111.25 38.37
C GLN A 389 237.49 -111.80 36.95
N SER A 390 236.78 -111.32 35.93
CA SER A 390 236.92 -111.88 34.55
C SER A 390 237.16 -110.90 33.40
N CYS A 391 236.91 -109.58 33.55
CA CYS A 391 236.94 -108.61 32.42
C CYS A 391 237.15 -107.13 32.87
N GLU A 392 238.35 -106.65 33.16
CA GLU A 392 238.60 -105.23 33.57
C GLU A 392 237.97 -104.13 32.52
N THR A 393 236.73 -103.37 32.72
CA THR A 393 235.59 -102.60 31.80
C THR A 393 234.56 -101.24 32.13
N THR A 394 233.23 -100.88 31.61
CA THR A 394 232.39 -99.45 31.56
C THR A 394 230.71 -99.12 31.22
N ALA A 395 229.97 -97.84 31.22
CA ALA A 395 228.39 -97.39 31.23
C ALA A 395 227.53 -96.10 30.45
N ARG A 396 226.18 -95.55 30.68
CA ARG A 396 225.15 -94.54 29.86
C ARG A 396 223.84 -93.55 30.43
N GLN A 397 222.83 -92.78 29.70
CA GLN A 397 221.69 -91.64 30.10
C GLN A 397 220.28 -91.10 29.24
N SER A 398 219.24 -90.14 29.62
CA SER A 398 217.87 -89.56 28.90
C SER A 398 216.83 -88.25 29.36
N LYS A 399 215.66 -87.66 28.69
CA LYS A 399 214.63 -86.37 28.94
C LYS A 399 213.14 -86.13 28.12
N ALA A 400 212.01 -85.18 28.01
CA ALA A 400 211.07 -83.95 28.56
C ALA A 400 209.62 -83.34 27.80
N SER A 401 208.60 -82.36 28.23
CA SER A 401 207.20 -81.76 27.56
C SER A 401 206.20 -80.43 28.01
N LYS A 402 204.94 -79.91 27.42
CA LYS A 402 203.83 -78.70 27.77
C LYS A 402 202.38 -78.22 26.97
N SER A 403 201.32 -77.27 27.38
CA SER A 403 199.98 -76.62 26.66
C SER A 403 198.84 -75.47 27.26
N ALA A 404 197.69 -74.81 26.62
CA ALA A 404 196.54 -73.71 27.08
C ALA A 404 195.12 -73.11 26.28
N ASN A 405 194.04 -72.25 26.75
CA ASN A 405 192.70 -71.50 26.09
C ASN A 405 191.63 -70.44 26.91
N ALA A 406 190.37 -69.68 26.74
CA ALA A 406 189.12 -69.04 25.90
C ALA A 406 187.97 -67.97 26.65
N SER A 407 186.72 -67.23 26.45
CA SER A 407 185.49 -66.60 25.52
C SER A 407 184.23 -65.55 26.10
N LEU A 408 183.11 -64.89 25.42
CA LEU A 408 181.93 -63.80 25.87
C LEU A 408 180.59 -63.28 24.89
N VAL A 409 179.41 -62.37 24.88
CA VAL A 409 178.14 -61.56 25.57
C VAL A 409 177.04 -60.63 24.60
N GLN A 410 175.80 -59.81 24.60
CA GLN A 410 174.47 -59.05 25.26
C GLN A 410 173.13 -58.50 24.29
N GLN A 411 171.94 -57.64 24.29
CA GLN A 411 170.89 -56.52 24.93
C GLN A 411 169.31 -56.09 24.34
N GLN A 412 168.40 -54.99 24.70
CA GLN A 412 166.83 -54.57 24.37
C GLN A 412 166.07 -53.04 24.61
N GLN A 413 164.76 -52.35 24.53
CA GLN A 413 163.22 -52.11 23.98
C GLN A 413 162.29 -50.71 24.44
N LEU A 414 160.99 -50.04 24.28
CA LEU A 414 159.54 -49.73 23.54
C LEU A 414 158.38 -48.51 24.02
N PHE A 415 157.20 -47.93 23.36
CA PHE A 415 156.01 -46.85 23.82
C PHE A 415 154.61 -46.27 22.95
N ALA A 416 153.43 -45.50 23.38
CA ALA A 416 152.12 -44.79 22.62
C ALA A 416 150.82 -43.81 23.23
N ALA A 417 149.76 -43.06 22.52
CA ALA A 417 148.39 -42.19 22.92
C ALA A 417 147.29 -41.42 21.83
N SER A 418 146.08 -40.56 21.80
CA SER A 418 144.66 -39.93 22.39
C SER A 418 143.73 -38.76 21.50
N GLN A 419 142.47 -38.00 21.47
CA GLN A 419 140.87 -37.68 21.81
C GLN A 419 140.02 -36.38 21.05
N LYS A 420 138.74 -35.62 21.02
CA LYS A 420 137.18 -35.31 21.50
C LYS A 420 136.14 -34.03 20.94
N GLN A 421 134.69 -33.82 20.94
CA GLN A 421 133.69 -32.49 20.87
C GLN A 421 132.02 -32.27 20.41
N SER A 422 131.20 -31.05 20.35
CA SER A 422 129.56 -30.75 20.30
C SER A 422 128.66 -29.30 19.99
N SER A 423 127.22 -29.06 19.76
CA SER A 423 126.27 -27.72 19.44
C SER A 423 124.55 -27.46 19.51
N ALA A 424 123.74 -26.28 19.17
CA ALA A 424 122.13 -25.86 19.20
C ALA A 424 121.41 -24.40 18.59
N THR A 425 120.14 -23.67 18.45
CA THR A 425 118.47 -23.56 18.43
C THR A 425 117.53 -22.12 18.14
N ALA A 426 116.10 -21.90 17.86
CA ALA A 426 115.16 -20.56 17.57
C ALA A 426 113.43 -20.35 17.48
N ASN A 427 112.58 -19.16 17.27
CA ASN A 427 110.95 -18.85 17.18
C ASN A 427 110.06 -17.40 16.78
N SER A 428 108.62 -17.15 16.50
CA SER A 428 107.64 -15.79 16.30
C SER A 428 105.95 -15.61 15.92
N PRO A 429 105.07 -14.41 15.92
CA PRO A 429 103.44 -14.10 15.79
C PRO A 429 102.53 -12.74 15.19
N THR A 430 101.08 -12.49 15.02
CA THR A 430 100.12 -11.18 14.55
C THR A 430 98.38 -11.02 14.44
N VAL A 431 97.51 -9.84 14.22
CA VAL A 431 95.86 -9.54 14.03
C VAL A 431 95.13 -8.04 13.54
N SER A 432 93.83 -7.34 13.31
CA SER A 432 92.16 -7.18 13.24
C SER A 432 91.37 -5.75 12.64
N ALA A 433 90.05 -5.08 12.44
CA ALA A 433 88.40 -5.01 12.31
C ALA A 433 87.43 -3.61 11.86
N ASN A 434 85.98 -3.42 11.63
CA ASN A 434 85.01 -2.15 11.15
C ASN A 434 83.27 -1.96 11.12
N ASP A 435 82.45 -0.76 10.85
CA ASP A 435 80.98 -0.37 10.15
C ASP A 435 79.70 0.78 10.49
N GLU A 436 78.51 1.17 9.71
CA GLU A 436 77.37 2.41 9.82
C GLU A 436 75.64 2.60 9.56
N LYS A 437 74.85 3.68 8.93
CA LYS A 437 73.36 4.40 9.19
C LYS A 437 72.12 5.05 8.13
N HIS A 438 70.78 5.62 8.42
CA HIS A 438 69.59 6.32 7.52
C HIS A 438 68.30 7.30 7.95
N VAL A 439 67.60 7.30 9.12
CA VAL A 439 66.10 7.62 9.29
C VAL A 439 65.52 9.08 9.30
N ARG A 440 66.29 10.15 9.55
CA ARG A 440 65.75 11.53 9.86
C ARG A 440 64.90 12.20 8.76
N GLU A 441 65.10 11.81 7.51
CA GLU A 441 64.53 12.46 6.32
C GLU A 441 63.02 12.21 6.16
N ILE A 442 62.51 11.09 6.69
CA ILE A 442 61.11 10.66 6.55
C ILE A 442 60.17 11.55 7.39
N PHE A 443 60.53 11.86 8.64
CA PHE A 443 59.69 12.65 9.56
C PHE A 443 59.43 14.07 9.07
N GLN A 444 60.44 14.69 8.43
CA GLN A 444 60.36 16.03 7.85
C GLN A 444 59.23 16.15 6.79
N ARG A 445 58.86 15.04 6.14
CA ARG A 445 57.86 15.00 5.07
C ARG A 445 56.43 14.69 5.56
N LEU A 446 56.27 14.14 6.77
CA LEU A 446 54.97 13.69 7.30
C LEU A 446 54.29 14.74 8.21
N TYR A 447 55.07 15.52 8.97
CA TYR A 447 54.53 16.45 9.97
C TYR A 447 55.19 17.84 9.89
N PRO A 448 55.04 18.58 8.77
CA PRO A 448 55.85 19.77 8.48
C PRO A 448 55.74 20.90 9.52
N GLU A 449 54.56 21.16 10.08
CA GLU A 449 54.39 22.21 11.11
C GLU A 449 54.89 21.77 12.50
N ALA A 450 54.70 20.50 12.88
CA ALA A 450 55.27 19.98 14.13
C ALA A 450 56.80 19.93 14.09
N VAL A 451 57.39 19.56 12.95
CA VAL A 451 58.85 19.56 12.75
C VAL A 451 59.41 21.00 12.74
N LYS A 452 58.70 21.98 12.18
CA LYS A 452 59.06 23.41 12.34
C LYS A 452 59.07 23.83 13.81
N ALA A 453 58.04 23.47 14.59
CA ALA A 453 57.94 23.84 16.00
C ALA A 453 59.09 23.26 16.86
N CYS A 454 59.65 22.12 16.46
CA CYS A 454 60.78 21.46 17.13
C CYS A 454 62.15 21.68 16.43
N ALA A 455 62.26 22.62 15.49
CA ALA A 455 63.48 22.82 14.72
C ALA A 455 64.67 23.31 15.57
N SER A 456 64.41 24.01 16.68
CA SER A 456 65.44 24.56 17.58
C SER A 456 66.10 23.52 18.51
N THR A 457 65.49 22.34 18.70
CA THR A 457 66.07 21.24 19.53
C THR A 457 66.72 20.12 18.69
N ALA A 458 66.65 20.18 17.36
CA ALA A 458 67.04 19.07 16.45
C ALA A 458 68.51 18.63 16.51
N LEU A 459 69.39 19.46 17.09
CA LEU A 459 70.84 19.24 17.22
C LEU A 459 71.32 19.13 18.69
N SER A 460 70.42 19.22 19.67
CA SER A 460 70.76 19.27 21.11
C SER A 460 70.20 18.12 21.95
N VAL A 461 69.46 17.19 21.35
CA VAL A 461 68.95 15.94 21.98
C VAL A 461 69.29 14.71 21.13
N SER A 462 69.15 13.51 21.71
CA SER A 462 69.36 12.25 20.97
C SER A 462 68.32 12.04 19.87
N PHE A 463 68.59 11.13 18.92
CA PHE A 463 67.67 10.91 17.81
C PHE A 463 66.28 10.42 18.26
N GLU A 464 66.20 9.42 19.15
CA GLU A 464 64.96 8.99 19.81
C GLU A 464 64.18 10.17 20.40
N GLN A 465 64.84 10.98 21.23
CA GLN A 465 64.21 12.08 21.98
C GLN A 465 63.65 13.19 21.08
N TRP A 466 64.29 13.43 19.93
CA TRP A 466 63.78 14.39 18.95
C TRP A 466 62.46 13.93 18.30
N VAL A 467 62.32 12.62 18.03
CA VAL A 467 61.11 12.06 17.42
C VAL A 467 59.91 12.16 18.36
N GLU A 468 60.10 11.93 19.67
CA GLU A 468 59.03 12.07 20.67
C GLU A 468 58.47 13.51 20.76
N GLN A 469 59.33 14.53 20.72
CA GLN A 469 58.91 15.94 20.79
C GLN A 469 58.01 16.36 19.61
N VAL A 470 58.31 15.87 18.40
CA VAL A 470 57.52 16.14 17.19
C VAL A 470 56.12 15.55 17.33
N LEU A 471 56.00 14.30 17.79
CA LEU A 471 54.72 13.61 17.95
C LEU A 471 53.84 14.24 19.06
N ALA A 472 54.44 14.58 20.20
CA ALA A 472 53.73 15.23 21.31
C ALA A 472 53.14 16.60 20.91
N SER A 473 53.86 17.36 20.08
CA SER A 473 53.41 18.67 19.58
C SER A 473 52.15 18.58 18.70
N GLN A 474 52.04 17.52 17.89
CA GLN A 474 50.92 17.34 16.96
C GLN A 474 49.60 16.99 17.67
N LEU A 475 49.64 16.24 18.78
CA LEU A 475 48.47 15.92 19.60
C LEU A 475 47.82 17.17 20.21
N LYS A 476 48.63 18.17 20.60
CA LYS A 476 48.15 19.38 21.27
C LYS A 476 47.32 20.30 20.38
N LEU A 477 47.52 20.25 19.06
CA LEU A 477 46.77 21.04 18.07
C LEU A 477 45.36 20.50 17.78
N ALA A 478 45.09 19.22 18.07
CA ALA A 478 43.80 18.59 17.73
C ALA A 478 42.67 18.86 18.74
N ALA A 479 42.99 19.30 19.97
CA ALA A 479 42.05 19.30 21.10
C ALA A 479 41.14 20.55 21.23
N VAL A 480 41.33 21.58 20.39
CA VAL A 480 40.73 22.92 20.61
C VAL A 480 39.31 23.07 20.03
N ASN A 481 38.92 22.28 19.05
CA ASN A 481 37.72 22.53 18.22
C ASN A 481 36.40 21.91 18.73
N LYS A 482 36.17 21.75 20.04
CA LYS A 482 34.94 21.07 20.53
C LYS A 482 34.34 21.51 21.88
N ALA A 483 34.24 22.81 22.16
CA ALA A 483 33.32 23.35 23.18
C ALA A 483 32.94 24.82 22.92
N GLY A 484 31.65 25.18 22.90
CA GLY A 484 31.20 26.58 22.87
C GLY A 484 29.74 26.83 22.44
N ASN A 485 28.89 27.21 23.41
CA ASN A 485 27.55 27.83 23.32
C ASN A 485 26.41 27.00 22.64
N SER A 486 25.16 26.91 23.13
CA SER A 486 24.21 27.81 23.86
C SER A 486 23.46 28.80 22.96
N SER A 487 22.14 29.07 23.09
CA SER A 487 21.04 28.43 23.85
C SER A 487 19.65 29.04 23.49
N SER A 488 18.55 28.41 23.93
CA SER A 488 17.20 28.98 24.23
C SER A 488 16.25 29.47 23.10
N ASN A 489 14.93 29.35 23.37
CA ASN A 489 13.77 29.70 22.50
C ASN A 489 13.15 31.08 22.87
N LYS A 490 12.25 31.65 22.03
CA LYS A 490 10.83 32.02 22.36
C LYS A 490 10.15 33.11 21.47
N SER A 491 9.10 32.70 20.72
CA SER A 491 7.74 33.31 20.54
C SER A 491 7.45 34.74 20.02
N THR A 492 6.40 34.82 19.18
CA THR A 492 5.32 35.85 19.04
C THR A 492 5.58 37.29 18.52
N GLN A 493 5.11 37.53 17.27
CA GLN A 493 3.94 38.37 16.88
C GLN A 493 3.98 39.92 16.94
N SER A 494 3.49 40.56 15.86
CA SER A 494 3.16 42.00 15.64
C SER A 494 4.35 43.00 15.68
N ASN A 495 4.38 44.12 14.92
CA ASN A 495 3.28 44.98 14.47
C ASN A 495 3.62 45.81 13.18
N THR A 496 2.62 46.45 12.55
CA THR A 496 2.59 47.70 11.71
C THR A 496 3.88 48.25 11.04
N ASN A 497 3.88 48.87 9.84
CA ASN A 497 2.98 49.97 9.42
C ASN A 497 3.15 50.43 7.95
N SER A 498 2.10 51.04 7.35
CA SER A 498 2.10 51.96 6.15
C SER A 498 2.63 51.45 4.79
N SER A 499 2.22 51.94 3.59
CA SER A 499 1.56 53.21 3.21
C SER A 499 0.67 53.14 1.92
N SER A 500 -0.08 54.24 1.69
CA SER A 500 -0.78 54.77 0.48
C SER A 500 -0.37 54.30 -0.95
N SER A 501 -1.21 54.37 -2.01
CA SER A 501 -2.62 54.79 -2.18
C SER A 501 -3.18 54.50 -3.60
N ASN A 502 -4.52 54.43 -3.72
CA ASN A 502 -5.42 54.55 -4.90
C ASN A 502 -4.86 54.70 -6.34
N HIS A 503 -5.47 53.99 -7.30
CA HIS A 503 -6.39 54.60 -8.30
C HIS A 503 -7.20 53.54 -9.10
N THR A 504 -8.21 54.01 -9.84
CA THR A 504 -9.29 53.28 -10.56
C THR A 504 -8.80 52.50 -11.81
N SER A 505 -9.54 51.59 -12.49
CA SER A 505 -10.97 51.61 -12.85
C SER A 505 -11.56 50.25 -13.30
N SER A 506 -12.90 50.16 -13.25
CA SER A 506 -13.80 49.44 -14.18
C SER A 506 -13.58 47.95 -14.53
N SER A 507 -14.50 47.09 -14.08
CA SER A 507 -15.45 46.40 -15.00
C SER A 507 -16.58 45.72 -14.22
N HIS A 508 -17.78 45.66 -14.83
CA HIS A 508 -18.86 44.66 -14.71
C HIS A 508 -20.20 45.28 -15.13
N THR A 509 -20.65 44.94 -16.34
CA THR A 509 -22.00 45.22 -16.84
C THR A 509 -22.97 44.09 -16.46
N ASN A 510 -24.28 44.35 -16.52
CA ASN A 510 -25.34 43.45 -16.06
C ASN A 510 -26.27 43.00 -17.21
N ASN A 511 -27.08 41.97 -16.94
CA ASN A 511 -28.27 41.48 -17.67
C ASN A 511 -28.14 40.65 -18.96
N ASN A 512 -28.78 39.48 -18.92
CA ASN A 512 -29.62 38.78 -19.92
C ASN A 512 -29.23 38.72 -21.42
N SER A 513 -29.21 37.51 -21.99
CA SER A 513 -30.45 36.91 -22.54
C SER A 513 -30.30 35.40 -22.88
N HIS A 514 -31.39 34.73 -23.25
CA HIS A 514 -31.43 33.36 -23.76
C HIS A 514 -30.58 33.15 -25.02
N ASN A 515 -30.14 31.91 -25.24
CA ASN A 515 -30.13 31.32 -26.58
C ASN A 515 -30.30 29.79 -26.52
N ASP A 516 -31.41 29.27 -27.04
CA ASP A 516 -31.57 27.83 -27.28
C ASP A 516 -30.65 27.39 -28.41
N ASN A 517 -30.12 26.16 -28.36
CA ASN A 517 -29.50 25.56 -29.54
C ASN A 517 -29.67 24.04 -29.60
N LEU A 518 -30.24 23.57 -30.70
CA LEU A 518 -30.79 22.23 -30.84
C LEU A 518 -29.77 21.28 -31.51
N ILE A 519 -29.11 20.43 -30.74
CA ILE A 519 -28.13 19.48 -31.30
C ILE A 519 -28.84 18.22 -31.82
N ASN A 520 -29.08 18.18 -33.12
CA ASN A 520 -29.70 17.06 -33.83
C ASN A 520 -28.65 16.04 -34.33
N SER A 521 -28.39 15.00 -33.55
CA SER A 521 -27.35 13.98 -33.81
C SER A 521 -27.82 12.78 -34.65
N ASN A 522 -28.17 13.02 -35.91
CA ASN A 522 -28.40 11.96 -36.90
C ASN A 522 -27.08 11.27 -37.30
N ASN A 523 -26.80 10.07 -36.76
CA ASN A 523 -25.65 9.27 -37.18
C ASN A 523 -26.07 8.15 -38.16
N ARG A 524 -25.48 8.12 -39.35
CA ARG A 524 -25.61 7.02 -40.32
C ARG A 524 -24.40 6.10 -40.18
N ILE A 525 -24.62 4.79 -40.01
CA ILE A 525 -23.56 3.78 -40.20
C ILE A 525 -24.03 2.78 -41.26
N SER A 526 -23.11 2.45 -42.17
CA SER A 526 -23.38 1.71 -43.41
C SER A 526 -23.47 0.20 -43.22
N SER A 527 -24.24 -0.46 -44.09
CA SER A 527 -24.22 -1.90 -44.26
C SER A 527 -22.97 -2.36 -45.01
N ASN A 528 -22.05 -3.06 -44.35
CA ASN A 528 -21.37 -4.25 -44.89
C ASN A 528 -20.45 -4.92 -43.85
N SER A 529 -20.70 -6.20 -43.57
CA SER A 529 -19.63 -7.16 -43.30
C SER A 529 -20.16 -8.57 -43.58
N SER A 530 -19.48 -9.31 -44.46
CA SER A 530 -19.61 -10.77 -44.50
C SER A 530 -18.95 -11.36 -43.25
N GLY A 531 -19.44 -12.51 -42.78
CA GLY A 531 -18.93 -13.16 -41.57
C GLY A 531 -19.61 -14.51 -41.37
N ASP A 532 -19.08 -15.53 -42.05
CA ASP A 532 -19.48 -16.93 -41.85
C ASP A 532 -18.78 -17.51 -40.61
N GLY A 533 -19.42 -18.48 -39.95
CA GLY A 533 -18.84 -19.33 -38.91
C GLY A 533 -19.51 -19.28 -37.53
N GLY A 534 -19.82 -20.47 -36.98
CA GLY A 534 -19.69 -20.67 -35.52
C GLY A 534 -20.96 -20.86 -34.68
N ASN A 535 -21.83 -21.78 -35.07
CA ASN A 535 -22.78 -22.53 -34.21
C ASN A 535 -22.58 -22.41 -32.68
N SER A 536 -23.51 -21.72 -31.96
CA SER A 536 -24.06 -22.10 -30.64
C SER A 536 -25.11 -21.09 -30.13
N GLY A 537 -26.18 -21.56 -29.50
CA GLY A 537 -27.04 -20.74 -28.62
C GLY A 537 -28.39 -20.27 -29.21
N ASN A 538 -29.35 -21.18 -29.35
CA ASN A 538 -30.71 -20.92 -29.84
C ASN A 538 -31.64 -20.07 -28.92
N GLY A 539 -31.08 -19.31 -27.97
CA GLY A 539 -31.84 -18.53 -26.99
C GLY A 539 -32.01 -17.04 -27.33
N ASN A 540 -30.94 -16.39 -27.81
CA ASN A 540 -30.84 -14.92 -27.77
C ASN A 540 -31.64 -14.16 -28.84
N ASP A 541 -32.06 -14.84 -29.92
CA ASP A 541 -32.73 -14.18 -31.06
C ASP A 541 -34.22 -13.91 -30.79
N VAL A 542 -34.85 -14.70 -29.90
CA VAL A 542 -36.24 -14.47 -29.45
C VAL A 542 -36.32 -13.18 -28.63
N ASP A 543 -35.47 -13.03 -27.61
CA ASP A 543 -35.37 -11.81 -26.80
C ASP A 543 -35.06 -10.57 -27.67
N ALA A 544 -34.19 -10.70 -28.67
CA ALA A 544 -33.86 -9.61 -29.58
C ALA A 544 -35.05 -9.19 -30.48
N VAL A 545 -35.94 -10.13 -30.85
CA VAL A 545 -37.18 -9.85 -31.59
C VAL A 545 -38.25 -9.26 -30.66
N GLU A 546 -38.40 -9.78 -29.44
CA GLU A 546 -39.38 -9.29 -28.46
C GLU A 546 -39.04 -7.87 -27.97
N LEU A 547 -37.77 -7.59 -27.67
CA LEU A 547 -37.29 -6.22 -27.38
C LEU A 547 -37.55 -5.25 -28.53
N ARG A 548 -37.39 -5.68 -29.79
CA ARG A 548 -37.73 -4.85 -30.97
C ARG A 548 -39.23 -4.59 -31.08
N LEU A 549 -40.07 -5.60 -30.82
CA LEU A 549 -41.53 -5.47 -30.81
C LEU A 549 -41.97 -4.50 -29.70
N GLN A 550 -41.44 -4.66 -28.49
CA GLN A 550 -41.74 -3.80 -27.35
C GLN A 550 -41.26 -2.35 -27.59
N ASN A 551 -40.07 -2.14 -28.16
CA ASN A 551 -39.58 -0.81 -28.53
C ASN A 551 -40.48 -0.15 -29.60
N THR A 552 -41.04 -0.94 -30.53
CA THR A 552 -41.98 -0.46 -31.55
C THR A 552 -43.33 -0.07 -30.94
N GLN A 553 -43.86 -0.87 -30.00
CA GLN A 553 -45.07 -0.53 -29.25
C GLN A 553 -44.89 0.72 -28.38
N LEU A 554 -43.73 0.89 -27.73
CA LEU A 554 -43.39 2.08 -26.95
C LEU A 554 -43.34 3.33 -27.85
N ARG A 555 -42.73 3.25 -29.04
CA ARG A 555 -42.74 4.35 -30.02
C ARG A 555 -44.17 4.72 -30.45
N ALA A 556 -45.01 3.73 -30.74
CA ALA A 556 -46.41 3.98 -31.09
C ALA A 556 -47.19 4.70 -29.97
N LYS A 557 -46.98 4.32 -28.70
CA LYS A 557 -47.54 5.05 -27.55
C LYS A 557 -46.96 6.45 -27.37
N VAL A 558 -45.67 6.65 -27.63
CA VAL A 558 -45.04 8.00 -27.59
C VAL A 558 -45.61 8.89 -28.71
N ASP A 559 -45.86 8.36 -29.91
CA ASP A 559 -46.54 9.11 -30.99
C ASP A 559 -48.00 9.44 -30.65
N GLU A 560 -48.72 8.51 -30.00
CA GLU A 560 -50.09 8.74 -29.51
C GLU A 560 -50.14 9.82 -28.43
N LEU A 561 -49.27 9.74 -27.42
CA LEU A 561 -49.11 10.76 -26.38
C LEU A 561 -48.69 12.11 -26.98
N THR A 562 -47.80 12.12 -27.97
CA THR A 562 -47.38 13.34 -28.67
C THR A 562 -48.53 13.97 -29.47
N LYS A 563 -49.39 13.17 -30.09
CA LYS A 563 -50.64 13.64 -30.72
C LYS A 563 -51.62 14.19 -29.67
N LEU A 564 -51.74 13.53 -28.51
CA LEU A 564 -52.60 13.98 -27.42
C LEU A 564 -52.13 15.33 -26.87
N VAL A 565 -50.83 15.48 -26.59
CA VAL A 565 -50.21 16.74 -26.12
C VAL A 565 -50.35 17.87 -27.14
N LYS A 566 -50.18 17.59 -28.44
CA LYS A 566 -50.45 18.59 -29.49
C LYS A 566 -51.93 18.97 -29.56
N LYS A 567 -52.84 18.01 -29.37
CA LYS A 567 -54.29 18.28 -29.33
C LYS A 567 -54.67 19.13 -28.11
N THR A 568 -54.19 18.78 -26.92
CA THR A 568 -54.48 19.54 -25.69
C THR A 568 -53.87 20.94 -25.73
N SER A 569 -52.62 21.08 -26.18
CA SER A 569 -51.96 22.37 -26.39
C SER A 569 -52.75 23.26 -27.36
N ASN A 570 -53.19 22.72 -28.51
CA ASN A 570 -54.02 23.47 -29.46
C ASN A 570 -55.37 23.89 -28.86
N THR A 571 -56.05 23.02 -28.09
CA THR A 571 -57.31 23.40 -27.42
C THR A 571 -57.11 24.40 -26.29
N LEU A 572 -55.97 24.36 -25.60
CA LEU A 572 -55.66 25.28 -24.50
C LEU A 572 -55.34 26.67 -25.05
N SER A 573 -54.54 26.77 -26.11
CA SER A 573 -54.29 28.02 -26.84
C SER A 573 -55.56 28.62 -27.45
N ALA A 574 -56.50 27.79 -27.93
CA ALA A 574 -57.81 28.25 -28.40
C ALA A 574 -58.69 28.78 -27.25
N LEU A 575 -58.64 28.16 -26.06
CA LEU A 575 -59.33 28.64 -24.86
C LEU A 575 -58.72 29.93 -24.32
N GLU A 576 -57.39 30.06 -24.32
CA GLU A 576 -56.69 31.31 -23.98
C GLU A 576 -57.08 32.44 -24.93
N GLY A 577 -57.11 32.19 -26.23
CA GLY A 577 -57.58 33.16 -27.23
C GLY A 577 -59.04 33.60 -27.01
N HIS A 578 -59.93 32.67 -26.66
CA HIS A 578 -61.32 33.01 -26.32
C HIS A 578 -61.42 33.78 -24.99
N ALA A 579 -60.61 33.44 -24.00
CA ALA A 579 -60.58 34.15 -22.71
C ALA A 579 -60.07 35.59 -22.86
N LEU A 580 -59.06 35.82 -23.71
CA LEU A 580 -58.58 37.16 -24.07
C LEU A 580 -59.66 37.96 -24.81
N GLN A 581 -60.34 37.37 -25.80
CA GLN A 581 -61.43 38.04 -26.51
C GLN A 581 -62.62 38.38 -25.60
N GLU A 582 -62.96 37.54 -24.62
CA GLU A 582 -63.94 37.92 -23.60
C GLU A 582 -63.40 39.05 -22.72
N HIS A 583 -62.15 38.99 -22.27
CA HIS A 583 -61.55 40.06 -21.46
C HIS A 583 -61.59 41.42 -22.16
N GLU A 584 -61.23 41.48 -23.45
CA GLU A 584 -61.31 42.70 -24.27
C GLU A 584 -62.75 43.22 -24.41
N LYS A 585 -63.75 42.34 -24.58
CA LYS A 585 -65.17 42.73 -24.58
C LYS A 585 -65.59 43.32 -23.23
N TRP A 586 -65.28 42.63 -22.13
CA TRP A 586 -65.64 43.08 -20.78
C TRP A 586 -64.96 44.41 -20.43
N GLN A 587 -63.69 44.57 -20.79
CA GLN A 587 -62.97 45.85 -20.64
C GLN A 587 -63.59 46.97 -21.48
N SER A 588 -64.01 46.68 -22.71
CA SER A 588 -64.69 47.64 -23.59
C SER A 588 -66.07 48.04 -23.05
N ILE A 589 -66.84 47.09 -22.50
CA ILE A 589 -68.13 47.34 -21.85
C ILE A 589 -67.95 48.19 -20.59
N LEU A 590 -66.90 47.91 -19.80
CA LEU A 590 -66.61 48.63 -18.56
C LEU A 590 -66.18 50.08 -18.87
N LEU A 591 -65.30 50.29 -19.84
CA LEU A 591 -64.94 51.63 -20.34
C LEU A 591 -66.15 52.41 -20.87
N ALA A 592 -67.04 51.76 -21.65
CA ALA A 592 -68.26 52.41 -22.15
C ALA A 592 -69.23 52.77 -21.00
N LYS A 593 -69.24 52.01 -19.90
CA LYS A 593 -70.04 52.32 -18.71
C LYS A 593 -69.41 53.40 -17.84
N ASP A 594 -68.09 53.44 -17.72
CA ASP A 594 -67.38 54.54 -17.05
C ASP A 594 -67.54 55.86 -17.84
N GLU A 595 -67.55 55.83 -19.18
CA GLU A 595 -67.86 57.00 -20.01
C GLU A 595 -69.32 57.46 -19.85
N GLU A 596 -70.28 56.52 -19.75
CA GLU A 596 -71.68 56.84 -19.49
C GLU A 596 -71.91 57.40 -18.07
N ILE A 597 -71.27 56.82 -17.05
CA ILE A 597 -71.25 57.35 -15.67
C ILE A 597 -70.63 58.76 -15.66
N SER A 598 -69.52 58.95 -16.36
CA SER A 598 -68.86 60.27 -16.50
C SER A 598 -69.81 61.28 -17.14
N ARG A 599 -70.52 60.92 -18.23
CA ARG A 599 -71.53 61.79 -18.86
C ARG A 599 -72.67 62.15 -17.92
N LEU A 600 -73.18 61.18 -17.14
CA LEU A 600 -74.24 61.43 -16.16
C LEU A 600 -73.78 62.34 -15.01
N GLN A 601 -72.55 62.19 -14.52
CA GLN A 601 -71.96 63.09 -13.52
C GLN A 601 -71.81 64.52 -14.06
N HIS A 602 -71.32 64.70 -15.28
CA HIS A 602 -71.22 66.01 -15.92
C HIS A 602 -72.60 66.62 -16.24
N SER A 603 -73.61 65.79 -16.54
CA SER A 603 -74.99 66.24 -16.77
C SER A 603 -75.65 66.74 -15.49
N ASN A 604 -75.50 66.04 -14.37
CA ASN A 604 -76.02 66.50 -13.07
C ASN A 604 -75.30 67.76 -12.58
N GLY A 605 -73.99 67.89 -12.85
CA GLY A 605 -73.21 69.10 -12.54
C GLY A 605 -73.65 70.37 -13.28
N ALA A 606 -74.57 70.27 -14.25
CA ALA A 606 -75.09 71.39 -15.03
C ALA A 606 -76.51 71.84 -14.62
N GLN A 607 -77.08 71.31 -13.52
CA GLN A 607 -78.42 71.67 -13.03
C GLN A 607 -78.47 72.38 -11.67
N ASP A 608 -77.33 72.63 -11.02
CA ASP A 608 -77.22 73.36 -9.74
C ASP A 608 -76.33 74.63 -9.87
N ILE A 609 -76.64 75.51 -10.84
CA ILE A 609 -76.18 76.91 -10.92
C ILE A 609 -77.33 77.81 -11.38
#